data_AF-A0A7X7ZHE5-F1
#
_entry.id   AF-A0A7X7ZHE5-F1
#
_cell.length_a   1.000
_cell.length_b   1.000
_cell.length_c   1.000
_cell.angle_alpha   90.00
_cell.angle_beta   90.00
_cell.angle_gamma   90.00
#
_symmetry.space_group_name_H-M   'P 1'
#
loop_
_entity.id
_entity.type
_entity.pdbx_description
1 polymer ?
#
loop_
_entity_poly.entity_id
_entity_poly.type
_entity_poly.pdbx_seq_one_letter_code
_entity_poly.pdbx_strand_id
1 'polypeptide(L)' 'GDDRTRRWQVTQIIDDPAGNHDWQIRAEVDLDASDELGELALRVVSFGRVD' A
#
# COMPACT_ATOMS: atom_id res chain seq x y z
N GLY A 1 -21.34 -15.69 -3.20
CA GLY A 1 -20.93 -15.21 -1.87
C GLY A 1 -20.49 -13.79 -2.05
N ASP A 2 -21.02 -12.87 -1.26
CA ASP A 2 -20.63 -11.47 -1.26
C ASP A 2 -19.24 -11.37 -0.61
N ASP A 3 -18.19 -11.79 -1.31
CA ASP A 3 -16.80 -11.52 -0.92
C ASP A 3 -16.50 -10.07 -1.28
N ARG A 4 -17.06 -9.14 -0.50
CA ARG A 4 -16.63 -7.75 -0.55
C ARG A 4 -15.40 -7.61 0.32
N THR A 5 -14.31 -8.27 -0.06
CA THR A 5 -12.99 -8.02 0.52
C THR A 5 -12.72 -6.53 0.45
N ARG A 6 -12.73 -5.87 1.61
CA ARG A 6 -12.55 -4.43 1.69
C ARG A 6 -11.08 -4.14 1.52
N ARG A 7 -10.72 -3.58 0.37
CA ARG A 7 -9.34 -3.24 0.04
C ARG A 7 -9.13 -1.75 -0.08
N TRP A 8 -8.03 -1.27 0.50
CA TRP A 8 -7.51 0.07 0.23
C TRP A 8 -6.29 -0.02 -0.66
N GLN A 9 -6.22 0.88 -1.64
CA GLN A 9 -5.01 1.13 -2.40
C GLN A 9 -4.25 2.25 -1.70
N VAL A 10 -3.00 1.98 -1.32
CA VAL A 10 -2.15 2.96 -0.66
C VAL A 10 -0.94 3.26 -1.53
N THR A 11 -0.54 4.53 -1.55
CA THR A 11 0.70 4.97 -2.17
C THR A 11 1.53 5.69 -1.11
N GLN A 12 2.76 5.24 -0.93
CA GLN A 12 3.75 5.94 -0.11
C GLN A 12 4.78 6.57 -1.03
N ILE A 13 4.94 7.89 -0.94
CA ILE A 13 6.02 8.61 -1.60
C ILE A 13 7.26 8.54 -0.70
N ILE A 14 8.40 8.20 -1.30
CA ILE A 14 9.67 8.07 -0.59
C ILE A 14 10.42 9.38 -0.69
N ASP A 15 10.88 9.86 0.46
CA ASP A 15 11.82 10.96 0.53
C ASP A 15 13.21 10.44 0.14
N ASP A 16 13.67 10.82 -1.05
CA ASP A 16 14.97 10.43 -1.57
C ASP A 16 16.05 11.48 -1.20
N PRO A 17 17.33 11.10 -1.05
CA PRO A 17 18.37 12.05 -0.65
C PRO A 17 18.59 13.23 -1.61
N ALA A 18 18.15 13.14 -2.87
CA ALA A 18 18.20 14.24 -3.81
C ALA A 18 16.99 15.19 -3.68
N GLY A 19 15.99 14.84 -2.85
CA GLY A 19 14.84 15.67 -2.50
C GLY A 19 13.81 15.81 -3.62
N ASN A 20 13.79 14.89 -4.57
CA ASN A 20 12.89 14.96 -5.72
C ASN A 20 11.52 14.33 -5.43
N HIS A 21 11.43 13.47 -4.42
CA HIS A 21 10.25 12.68 -4.08
C HIS A 21 9.72 11.86 -5.25
N ASP A 22 10.64 11.43 -6.13
CA ASP A 22 10.30 10.77 -7.38
C ASP A 22 10.18 9.25 -7.24
N TRP A 23 10.19 8.70 -6.02
CA TRP A 23 10.05 7.27 -5.75
C TRP A 23 8.77 6.97 -4.98
N GLN A 24 8.12 5.86 -5.30
CA GLN A 24 6.91 5.43 -4.61
C GLN A 24 6.81 3.92 -4.42
N ILE A 25 6.11 3.53 -3.35
CA ILE A 25 5.58 2.18 -3.13
C ILE A 25 4.07 2.24 -3.36
N ARG A 26 3.52 1.32 -4.15
CA ARG A 26 2.08 1.05 -4.23
C ARG A 26 1.78 -0.26 -3.54
N ALA A 27 0.73 -0.29 -2.73
CA ALA A 27 0.34 -1.49 -2.00
C ALA A 27 -1.18 -1.57 -1.83
N GLU A 28 -1.62 -2.79 -1.51
CA GLU A 28 -3.00 -3.09 -1.16
C GLU A 28 -3.07 -3.44 0.31
N VAL A 29 -3.99 -2.82 1.04
CA VAL A 29 -4.33 -3.19 2.41
C VAL A 29 -5.60 -4.01 2.38
N ASP A 30 -5.58 -5.17 3.01
CA ASP A 30 -6.75 -5.99 3.26
C ASP A 30 -7.33 -5.61 4.63
N LEU A 31 -8.47 -4.91 4.64
CA LEU A 31 -9.06 -4.42 5.87
C LEU A 31 -9.68 -5.53 6.70
N ASP A 32 -10.21 -6.57 6.06
CA ASP A 32 -10.83 -7.69 6.76
C ASP A 32 -9.76 -8.51 7.47
N ALA A 33 -8.66 -8.82 6.77
CA ALA A 33 -7.51 -9.47 7.40
C ALA A 33 -6.85 -8.59 8.47
N SER A 34 -6.83 -7.26 8.29
CA SER A 34 -6.29 -6.35 9.31
C SER A 34 -7.15 -6.33 10.59
N ASP A 35 -8.48 -6.35 10.45
CA ASP A 35 -9.41 -6.43 11.58
C ASP A 35 -9.25 -7.78 12.32
N GLU A 36 -9.03 -8.88 11.60
CA GLU A 36 -8.83 -10.21 12.18
C GLU A 36 -7.49 -10.35 12.91
N LEU A 37 -6.40 -9.81 12.34
CA LEU A 37 -5.06 -9.90 12.93
C LEU A 37 -4.84 -8.87 14.06
N GLY A 38 -5.59 -7.77 14.05
CA GLY A 38 -5.33 -6.61 14.92
C GLY A 38 -4.05 -5.84 14.54
N GLU A 39 -3.52 -6.08 13.35
CA GLU A 39 -2.33 -5.45 12.78
C GLU A 39 -2.52 -5.23 11.26
N LEU A 40 -1.63 -4.45 10.65
CA LEU A 40 -1.74 -4.10 9.23
C LEU A 40 -1.44 -5.31 8.32
N ALA A 41 -2.46 -5.79 7.60
CA ALA A 41 -2.31 -6.76 6.52
C ALA A 41 -2.12 -6.04 5.18
N LEU A 42 -0.88 -5.93 4.71
CA LEU A 42 -0.52 -5.22 3.48
C LEU A 42 0.26 -6.11 2.50
N ARG A 43 -0.06 -6.00 1.22
CA ARG A 43 0.71 -6.55 0.10
C ARG A 43 1.27 -5.44 -0.78
N VAL A 44 2.60 -5.41 -0.96
CA VAL A 44 3.25 -4.52 -1.92
C VAL A 44 2.93 -4.97 -3.35
N VAL A 45 2.48 -4.04 -4.19
CA VAL A 45 2.15 -4.25 -5.60
C VAL A 45 3.31 -3.81 -6.50
N SER A 46 3.90 -2.65 -6.20
CA SER A 46 5.03 -2.14 -6.96
C SER A 46 5.90 -1.18 -6.16
N PHE A 47 7.16 -1.08 -6.59
CA PHE A 47 8.11 -0.06 -6.17
C PHE A 47 8.78 0.50 -7.42
N GLY A 48 8.86 1.82 -7.53
CA GLY A 48 9.44 2.46 -8.71
C GLY A 48 9.30 3.97 -8.68
N ARG A 49 9.70 4.61 -9.78
CA ARG A 49 9.60 6.06 -9.90
C ARG A 49 8.16 6.52 -10.13
N VAL A 50 7.84 7.71 -9.64
CA VAL A 50 6.64 8.48 -9.99
C VAL A 50 6.90 9.05 -11.39
N ASP A 51 6.17 8.55 -12.38
CA ASP A 51 6.17 9.07 -13.76
C ASP A 51 5.49 10.44 -13.84
#